data_AF-A0A6A4VWH8-F1
#
_entry.id   AF-A0A6A4VWH8-F1
#
_cell.length_a   1.000
_cell.length_b   1.000
_cell.length_c   1.000
_cell.angle_alpha   90.00
_cell.angle_beta   90.00
_cell.angle_gamma   90.00
#
_symmetry.space_group_name_H-M   'P 1'
#
loop_
_entity.id
_entity.type
_entity.pdbx_description
1 polymer ?
#
loop_
_entity_poly.entity_id
_entity_poly.type
_entity_poly.pdbx_seq_one_letter_code
_entity_poly.pdbx_strand_id
1 'polypeptide(L)'
;MQGARHTFQQGVGKNVANPTAMLLCAANMLNHMNLQFHGDMIREAVEKVIRKGKANTKDIGGQHTTSDFMNAVIHSLDFNHCARVRTKDMRGHSTTTEFQRAVIDNLDL
;
A
#
# COMPACT_ATOMS: atom_id res chain seq x y z
N MET A 1 -28.88 -20.46 5.67
CA MET A 1 -27.61 -21.10 5.27
C MET A 1 -26.45 -20.21 5.70
N GLN A 2 -25.43 -20.81 6.30
CA GLN A 2 -24.32 -20.21 7.07
C GLN A 2 -23.59 -19.05 6.39
N GLY A 3 -23.63 -17.87 7.02
CA GLY A 3 -22.76 -16.74 6.70
C GLY A 3 -21.46 -16.79 7.50
N ALA A 4 -20.32 -16.77 6.80
CA ALA A 4 -19.03 -16.26 7.25
C ALA A 4 -18.48 -16.74 8.63
N ARG A 5 -18.74 -17.98 9.06
CA ARG A 5 -18.11 -18.58 10.26
C ARG A 5 -17.23 -19.78 9.98
N HIS A 6 -16.72 -19.88 8.77
CA HIS A 6 -15.58 -20.74 8.50
C HIS A 6 -14.34 -19.85 8.56
N THR A 7 -13.75 -19.68 9.75
CA THR A 7 -12.32 -19.36 9.83
C THR A 7 -11.65 -20.31 8.84
N PHE A 8 -10.79 -19.82 7.94
CA PHE A 8 -10.16 -20.64 6.89
C PHE A 8 -9.20 -21.68 7.51
N GLN A 9 -9.74 -22.62 8.30
CA GLN A 9 -9.06 -23.62 9.11
C GLN A 9 -8.24 -24.54 8.21
N GLN A 10 -8.75 -24.81 7.02
CA GLN A 10 -8.09 -25.69 6.04
C GLN A 10 -6.78 -25.11 5.49
N GLY A 11 -6.51 -23.81 5.64
CA GLY A 11 -5.29 -23.17 5.15
C GLY A 11 -4.34 -22.67 6.23
N VAL A 12 -4.68 -22.85 7.52
CA VAL A 12 -3.77 -22.53 8.62
C VAL A 12 -2.50 -23.37 8.49
N GLY A 13 -1.33 -22.71 8.57
CA GLY A 13 -0.02 -23.37 8.45
C GLY A 13 0.37 -23.80 7.03
N LYS A 14 -0.47 -23.59 6.01
CA LYS A 14 -0.20 -24.04 4.63
C LYS A 14 0.46 -22.99 3.72
N ASN A 15 0.73 -21.79 4.22
CA ASN A 15 1.39 -20.72 3.47
C ASN A 15 0.66 -20.36 2.14
N VAL A 16 -0.67 -20.46 2.12
CA VAL A 16 -1.52 -20.21 0.93
C VAL A 16 -2.48 -19.03 1.11
N ALA A 17 -2.54 -18.46 2.31
CA ALA A 17 -3.46 -17.37 2.61
C ALA A 17 -2.97 -16.05 2.00
N ASN A 18 -3.89 -15.21 1.54
CA ASN A 18 -3.58 -13.87 1.09
C ASN A 18 -3.49 -12.90 2.26
N PRO A 19 -2.33 -12.28 2.53
CA PRO A 19 -2.17 -11.37 3.64
C PRO A 19 -2.69 -9.94 3.33
N THR A 20 -3.16 -9.67 2.10
CA THR A 20 -3.56 -8.32 1.64
C THR A 20 -4.54 -7.64 2.58
N ALA A 21 -5.62 -8.31 2.97
CA ALA A 21 -6.64 -7.72 3.83
C ALA A 21 -6.06 -7.30 5.19
N MET A 22 -5.21 -8.15 5.79
CA MET A 22 -4.58 -7.86 7.07
C MET A 22 -3.60 -6.68 6.96
N LEU A 23 -2.81 -6.61 5.89
CA LEU A 23 -1.87 -5.53 5.65
C LEU A 23 -2.57 -4.18 5.44
N LEU A 24 -3.67 -4.16 4.67
CA LEU A 24 -4.46 -2.96 4.46
C LEU A 24 -5.17 -2.51 5.75
N CYS A 25 -5.66 -3.44 6.56
CA CYS A 25 -6.19 -3.12 7.89
C CYS A 25 -5.12 -2.49 8.79
N ALA A 26 -3.90 -3.04 8.80
CA ALA A 26 -2.79 -2.46 9.56
C ALA A 26 -2.43 -1.05 9.06
N ALA A 27 -2.39 -0.84 7.75
CA ALA A 27 -2.18 0.49 7.15
C ALA A 27 -3.26 1.50 7.57
N ASN A 28 -4.53 1.10 7.53
CA ASN A 28 -5.65 1.93 7.97
C ASN A 28 -5.59 2.25 9.47
N MET A 29 -5.17 1.29 10.29
CA MET A 29 -5.00 1.49 11.73
C MET A 29 -3.86 2.48 12.03
N LEU A 30 -2.72 2.39 11.32
CA LEU A 30 -1.65 3.38 11.43
C LEU A 30 -2.13 4.79 11.04
N ASN A 31 -2.93 4.89 9.98
CA ASN A 31 -3.56 6.16 9.60
C ASN A 31 -4.47 6.69 10.70
N HIS A 32 -5.28 5.84 11.32
CA HIS A 32 -6.15 6.23 12.44
C HIS A 32 -5.35 6.74 13.66
N MET A 33 -4.15 6.21 13.89
CA MET A 33 -3.22 6.66 14.95
C MET A 33 -2.38 7.88 14.56
N ASN A 34 -2.73 8.58 13.48
CA ASN A 34 -2.00 9.73 12.95
C ASN A 34 -0.59 9.41 12.42
N LEU A 35 -0.28 8.13 12.16
CA LEU A 35 0.98 7.64 11.57
C LEU A 35 0.84 7.48 10.04
N GLN A 36 0.38 8.54 9.39
CA GLN A 36 -0.01 8.54 7.97
C GLN A 36 1.11 8.13 7.03
N PHE A 37 2.34 8.59 7.29
CA PHE A 37 3.53 8.25 6.49
C PHE A 37 3.77 6.74 6.41
N HIS A 38 3.64 6.04 7.55
CA HIS A 38 3.85 4.60 7.59
C HIS A 38 2.67 3.82 6.99
N GLY A 39 1.44 4.26 7.26
CA GLY A 39 0.24 3.63 6.70
C GLY A 39 0.20 3.74 5.17
N ASP A 40 0.45 4.92 4.62
CA ASP A 40 0.51 5.12 3.16
C ASP A 40 1.64 4.33 2.51
N MET A 41 2.83 4.29 3.11
CA MET A 41 3.95 3.50 2.59
C MET A 41 3.60 2.02 2.45
N ILE A 42 2.98 1.43 3.48
CA ILE A 42 2.56 0.02 3.45
C ILE A 42 1.47 -0.18 2.39
N ARG A 43 0.47 0.70 2.35
CA ARG A 43 -0.62 0.62 1.36
C ARG A 43 -0.08 0.69 -0.06
N GLU A 44 0.79 1.65 -0.36
CA GLU A 44 1.41 1.79 -1.68
C GLU A 44 2.25 0.57 -2.07
N ALA A 45 3.03 0.02 -1.13
CA ALA A 45 3.83 -1.18 -1.38
C ALA A 45 2.94 -2.38 -1.72
N VAL A 46 1.86 -2.60 -0.98
CA VAL A 46 0.87 -3.66 -1.25
C VAL A 46 0.21 -3.45 -2.62
N GLU A 47 -0.26 -2.25 -2.92
CA GLU A 47 -0.86 -1.92 -4.22
C GLU A 47 0.13 -2.13 -5.38
N LYS A 48 1.41 -1.76 -5.20
CA LYS A 48 2.46 -1.99 -6.21
C LYS A 48 2.67 -3.48 -6.48
N VAL A 49 2.69 -4.32 -5.44
CA VAL A 49 2.86 -5.77 -5.59
C VAL A 49 1.68 -6.39 -6.31
N ILE A 50 0.45 -6.06 -5.90
CA ILE A 50 -0.78 -6.57 -6.53
C ILE A 50 -0.84 -6.16 -8.00
N ARG A 51 -0.54 -4.89 -8.31
CA ARG A 51 -0.54 -4.36 -9.68
C ARG A 51 0.51 -5.02 -10.57
N LYS A 52 1.68 -5.36 -10.03
CA LYS A 52 2.70 -6.12 -10.75
C LYS A 52 2.25 -7.56 -11.04
N GLY A 53 1.37 -8.13 -10.21
CA GLY A 53 0.82 -9.48 -10.36
C GLY A 53 1.80 -10.64 -10.14
N LYS A 54 3.11 -10.35 -10.03
CA LYS A 54 4.19 -11.35 -9.99
C LYS A 54 4.28 -12.15 -8.68
N ALA A 55 3.65 -11.71 -7.60
CA ALA A 55 3.68 -12.41 -6.31
C ALA A 55 2.27 -12.72 -5.78
N ASN A 56 1.25 -12.64 -6.64
CA ASN A 56 -0.14 -12.85 -6.25
C ASN A 56 -0.35 -14.28 -5.73
N THR A 57 -1.14 -14.40 -4.68
CA THR A 57 -1.56 -15.68 -4.11
C THR A 57 -2.67 -16.32 -4.95
N LYS A 58 -2.93 -17.61 -4.72
CA LYS A 58 -3.87 -18.41 -5.54
C LYS A 58 -5.29 -17.86 -5.59
N ASP A 59 -5.76 -17.29 -4.49
CA ASP A 59 -7.09 -16.69 -4.36
C ASP A 59 -7.29 -15.41 -5.21
N ILE A 60 -6.22 -14.70 -5.55
CA ILE A 60 -6.24 -13.51 -6.41
C ILE A 60 -5.59 -13.76 -7.79
N GLY A 61 -5.63 -15.02 -8.24
CA GLY A 61 -5.25 -15.41 -9.60
C GLY A 61 -3.75 -15.60 -9.84
N GLY A 62 -2.94 -15.72 -8.78
CA GLY A 62 -1.52 -16.08 -8.90
C GLY A 62 -1.23 -17.53 -8.49
N GLN A 63 0.04 -17.84 -8.26
CA GLN A 63 0.49 -19.18 -7.85
C GLN A 63 1.47 -19.14 -6.66
N HIS A 64 1.66 -17.97 -6.06
CA HIS A 64 2.67 -17.75 -5.03
C HIS A 64 2.13 -18.01 -3.62
N THR A 65 3.06 -18.20 -2.69
CA THR A 65 2.75 -18.44 -1.27
C THR A 65 2.53 -17.14 -0.50
N THR A 66 2.02 -17.24 0.72
CA THR A 66 1.90 -16.09 1.64
C THR A 66 3.28 -15.45 1.88
N SER A 67 4.32 -16.26 2.08
CA SER A 67 5.70 -15.79 2.27
C SER A 67 6.23 -15.03 1.06
N ASP A 68 5.98 -15.52 -0.15
CA ASP A 68 6.43 -14.84 -1.38
C ASP A 68 5.78 -13.46 -1.51
N PHE A 69 4.47 -13.39 -1.24
CA PHE A 69 3.74 -12.12 -1.25
C PHE A 69 4.33 -11.15 -0.22
N MET A 70 4.53 -11.60 1.03
CA MET A 70 5.12 -10.79 2.10
C MET A 70 6.51 -10.28 1.73
N ASN A 71 7.36 -11.15 1.18
CA ASN A 71 8.69 -10.76 0.71
C ASN A 71 8.61 -9.71 -0.39
N ALA A 72 7.71 -9.87 -1.37
CA ALA A 72 7.53 -8.89 -2.43
C ALA A 72 7.08 -7.51 -1.90
N VAL A 73 6.22 -7.50 -0.86
CA VAL A 73 5.80 -6.26 -0.18
C VAL A 73 6.99 -5.61 0.51
N ILE A 74 7.77 -6.36 1.29
CA ILE A 74 8.96 -5.84 1.98
C ILE A 74 9.95 -5.21 1.00
N HIS A 75 10.21 -5.87 -0.13
CA HIS A 75 11.08 -5.34 -1.20
C HIS A 75 10.49 -4.11 -1.90
N SER A 76 9.18 -3.88 -1.79
CA SER A 76 8.49 -2.74 -2.38
C SER A 76 8.32 -1.56 -1.41
N LEU A 77 8.70 -1.72 -0.14
CA LEU A 77 8.71 -0.64 0.84
C LEU A 77 9.80 0.36 0.47
N ASP A 78 9.38 1.62 0.29
CA ASP A 78 10.28 2.72 0.01
C ASP A 78 10.19 3.75 1.14
N PHE A 79 11.22 3.73 2.00
CA PHE A 79 11.31 4.62 3.15
C PHE A 79 11.58 6.08 2.78
N ASN A 80 11.95 6.37 1.53
CA ASN A 80 12.36 7.70 1.09
C ASN A 80 11.29 8.42 0.25
N HIS A 81 10.18 7.76 -0.12
CA HIS A 81 9.29 8.24 -1.19
C HIS A 81 7.89 8.69 -0.75
N CYS A 82 7.42 8.34 0.46
CA CYS A 82 6.05 8.67 0.88
C CYS A 82 5.81 10.18 1.15
N ALA A 83 6.87 10.99 1.35
CA ALA A 83 6.73 12.44 1.54
C ALA A 83 6.25 13.19 0.27
N ARG A 84 6.38 12.60 -0.93
CA ARG A 84 6.12 13.29 -2.21
C ARG A 84 4.66 13.26 -2.66
N VAL A 85 3.90 12.23 -2.27
CA VAL A 85 2.59 11.92 -2.89
C VAL A 85 1.45 12.78 -2.34
N ARG A 86 1.63 13.45 -1.20
CA ARG A 86 0.59 14.26 -0.53
C ARG A 86 0.43 15.70 -1.04
N THR A 87 0.93 16.01 -2.22
CA THR A 87 0.72 17.34 -2.86
C THR A 87 -0.34 17.36 -3.95
N LYS A 88 -1.11 16.27 -4.13
CA LYS A 88 -2.27 16.28 -5.03
C LYS A 88 -3.54 16.60 -4.25
N ASP A 89 -4.15 17.74 -4.57
CA ASP A 89 -5.44 18.13 -4.02
C ASP A 89 -6.58 17.21 -4.53
N MET A 90 -7.77 17.32 -3.93
CA MET A 90 -8.97 16.52 -4.29
C MET A 90 -9.53 16.82 -5.70
N ARG A 91 -8.88 17.69 -6.49
CA ARG A 91 -9.23 18.01 -7.87
C ARG A 91 -8.19 17.47 -8.87
N GLY A 92 -7.20 16.71 -8.39
CA GLY A 92 -6.14 16.17 -9.24
C GLY A 92 -5.11 17.22 -9.67
N HIS A 93 -5.06 18.38 -9.01
CA HIS A 93 -4.06 19.41 -9.27
C HIS A 93 -2.91 19.28 -8.26
N SER A 94 -1.68 19.21 -8.77
CA SER A 94 -0.45 19.10 -7.97
C SER A 94 -0.10 20.48 -7.40
N THR A 95 -0.43 20.76 -6.15
CA THR A 95 -0.24 22.07 -5.51
C THR A 95 1.22 22.42 -5.21
N THR A 96 2.18 21.52 -5.44
CA THR A 96 3.61 21.85 -5.34
C THR A 96 4.09 22.74 -6.48
N THR A 97 3.46 22.64 -7.66
CA THR A 97 4.00 23.29 -8.86
C THR A 97 3.77 24.80 -8.85
N GLU A 98 2.70 25.29 -8.20
CA GLU A 98 2.46 26.74 -8.04
C GLU A 98 3.32 27.35 -6.93
N PHE A 99 3.49 26.68 -5.78
CA PHE A 99 4.29 27.24 -4.68
C PHE A 99 5.79 27.26 -4.98
N GLN A 100 6.33 26.24 -5.66
CA GLN A 100 7.73 26.26 -6.06
C GLN A 100 8.01 27.25 -7.20
N ARG A 101 7.05 27.45 -8.11
CA ARG A 101 7.17 28.42 -9.19
C ARG A 101 7.04 29.86 -8.69
N ALA A 102 6.11 30.14 -7.77
CA ALA A 102 5.98 31.46 -7.16
C ALA A 102 7.18 31.88 -6.30
N VAL A 103 7.91 30.93 -5.70
CA VAL A 103 9.16 31.23 -4.96
C VAL A 103 10.32 31.48 -5.91
N ILE A 104 10.44 30.73 -7.02
CA ILE A 104 11.50 30.93 -8.02
C ILE A 104 11.25 32.21 -8.83
N ASP A 105 10.01 32.51 -9.19
CA ASP A 105 9.63 33.72 -9.93
C ASP A 105 9.76 35.01 -9.08
N ASN A 106 9.85 34.90 -7.73
CA ASN A 106 10.15 36.02 -6.81
C ASN A 106 11.64 36.15 -6.45
N LEU A 107 12.50 35.29 -6.98
CA LEU A 107 13.96 35.34 -6.79
C LEU A 107 14.70 35.85 -8.04
N ASP A 108 13.96 36.25 -9.08
CA ASP A 108 14.50 36.74 -10.37
C ASP A 108 14.02 38.17 -10.71
N LEU A 109 13.88 39.03 -9.69
CA LEU A 109 13.74 40.50 -9.80
C LEU A 109 14.44 41.20 -8.61
#